data_AF-A0A7D5MTF0-F1
#
_entry.id   AF-A0A7D5MTF0-F1
#
_cell.length_a   1.000
_cell.length_b   1.000
_cell.length_c   1.000
_cell.angle_alpha   90.00
_cell.angle_beta   90.00
_cell.angle_gamma   90.00
#
_symmetry.space_group_name_H-M   'P 1'
#
loop_
_entity.id
_entity.type
_entity.pdbx_description
1 polymer ?
#
loop_
_entity_poly.entity_id
_entity_poly.type
_entity_poly.pdbx_seq_one_letter_code
_entity_poly.pdbx_strand_id
1 'polypeptide(L)'
;MFKTGKTAFGKRRTSSDCNSRKCRKASLHVRKTKNPKRILEIGTLAGYSTLWLAKGAPDAEIFTIECNAQHTAVARKIFQHADLERRVHLLEGNALDILSRFIQRKDAPFDLIF
;
A
#
# COMPACT_ATOMS: atom_id res chain seq x y z
N MET A 1 53.25 -8.06 -4.32
CA MET A 1 52.47 -7.69 -5.53
C MET A 1 51.03 -8.15 -5.33
N PHE A 2 50.10 -7.22 -5.57
CA PHE A 2 48.63 -7.34 -5.68
C PHE A 2 47.80 -7.89 -4.50
N LYS A 3 47.25 -6.92 -3.75
CA LYS A 3 46.02 -7.02 -2.96
C LYS A 3 44.80 -6.91 -3.89
N THR A 4 43.79 -7.75 -3.69
CA THR A 4 42.39 -7.55 -4.11
C THR A 4 41.54 -8.26 -3.05
N GLY A 5 40.50 -7.70 -2.43
CA GLY A 5 39.79 -6.45 -2.58
C GLY A 5 38.43 -6.71 -1.92
N LYS A 6 38.13 -6.07 -0.80
CA LYS A 6 36.83 -6.15 -0.12
C LYS A 6 35.74 -5.73 -1.11
N THR A 7 34.87 -6.63 -1.52
CA THR A 7 33.64 -6.27 -2.21
C THR A 7 32.63 -5.79 -1.17
N ALA A 8 32.43 -4.48 -1.16
CA ALA A 8 31.41 -3.81 -0.37
C ALA A 8 30.02 -4.34 -0.76
N PHE A 9 29.27 -4.79 0.25
CA PHE A 9 27.87 -5.20 0.13
C PHE A 9 27.03 -3.94 -0.14
N GLY A 10 26.81 -3.66 -1.43
CA GLY A 10 25.92 -2.58 -1.88
C GLY A 10 24.48 -2.86 -1.45
N LYS A 11 23.85 -1.88 -0.81
CA LYS A 11 22.42 -1.92 -0.45
C LYS A 11 21.59 -2.31 -1.67
N ARG A 12 20.90 -3.46 -1.60
CA ARG A 12 19.92 -3.87 -2.61
C ARG A 12 18.79 -2.83 -2.62
N ARG A 13 18.52 -2.22 -3.77
CA ARG A 13 17.33 -1.40 -3.99
C ARG A 13 16.10 -2.30 -3.88
N THR A 14 15.27 -2.05 -2.89
CA THR A 14 13.94 -2.64 -2.78
C THR A 14 13.02 -1.98 -3.82
N SER A 15 12.00 -2.69 -4.30
CA SER A 15 10.99 -2.15 -5.24
C SER A 15 10.26 -0.90 -4.74
N SER A 16 10.45 -0.54 -3.47
CA SER A 16 10.02 0.72 -2.84
C SER A 16 10.73 1.97 -3.35
N ASP A 17 11.79 1.85 -4.16
CA ASP A 17 12.54 2.98 -4.75
C ASP A 17 11.99 3.44 -6.12
N CYS A 18 10.86 2.90 -6.59
CA CYS A 18 10.19 3.51 -7.74
C CYS A 18 9.75 4.94 -7.35
N ASN A 19 10.02 5.92 -8.23
CA ASN A 19 9.89 7.36 -7.95
C ASN A 19 8.93 8.00 -8.95
N SER A 20 7.78 7.35 -9.20
CA SER A 20 6.78 7.93 -10.09
C SER A 20 6.27 9.26 -9.50
N ARG A 21 6.34 10.35 -10.28
CA ARG A 21 5.95 11.70 -9.84
C ARG A 21 4.52 11.77 -9.30
N LYS A 22 3.65 10.83 -9.71
CA LYS A 22 2.27 10.66 -9.22
C LYS A 22 2.21 10.25 -7.73
N CYS A 23 3.01 9.27 -7.28
CA CYS A 23 2.94 8.75 -5.90
C CYS A 23 3.57 9.68 -4.85
N ARG A 24 4.61 10.44 -5.24
CA ARG A 24 5.17 11.50 -4.39
C ARG A 24 4.11 12.56 -4.02
N LYS A 25 3.26 12.95 -4.98
CA LYS A 25 2.20 13.94 -4.75
C LYS A 25 1.07 13.40 -3.87
N ALA A 26 0.69 12.12 -4.01
CA ALA A 26 -0.33 11.48 -3.18
C ALA A 26 0.08 11.48 -1.69
N SER A 27 1.32 11.08 -1.40
CA SER A 27 1.87 11.06 -0.04
C SER A 27 1.95 12.46 0.60
N LEU A 28 2.27 13.48 -0.21
CA LEU A 28 2.31 14.88 0.22
C LEU A 28 0.91 15.50 0.42
N HIS A 29 -0.09 15.11 -0.36
CA HIS A 29 -1.48 15.57 -0.18
C HIS A 29 -2.13 14.94 1.07
N VAL A 30 -1.98 13.63 1.25
CA VAL A 30 -2.48 12.91 2.44
C VAL A 30 -1.99 13.57 3.73
N ARG A 31 -0.72 13.99 3.74
CA ARG A 31 -0.06 14.58 4.92
C ARG A 31 -0.40 16.05 5.15
N LYS A 32 -0.88 16.79 4.14
CA LYS A 32 -1.05 18.25 4.21
C LYS A 32 -2.47 18.73 4.53
N THR A 33 -3.50 17.90 4.38
CA THR A 33 -4.88 18.42 4.47
C THR A 33 -5.86 17.64 5.34
N LYS A 34 -5.70 16.33 5.61
CA LYS A 34 -6.80 15.57 6.28
C LYS A 34 -6.47 14.45 7.27
N ASN A 35 -5.20 14.09 7.51
CA ASN A 35 -4.80 13.00 8.42
C ASN A 35 -5.82 11.82 8.47
N PRO A 36 -6.13 11.20 7.31
CA PRO A 36 -7.21 10.23 7.22
C PRO A 36 -6.99 9.07 8.19
N LYS A 37 -8.08 8.54 8.76
CA LYS A 37 -8.06 7.39 9.66
C LYS A 37 -8.52 6.12 8.97
N ARG A 38 -9.40 6.23 7.97
CA ARG A 38 -9.82 5.12 7.10
C ARG A 38 -9.62 5.48 5.63
N ILE A 39 -8.79 4.71 4.95
CA ILE A 39 -8.51 4.86 3.51
C ILE A 39 -9.06 3.64 2.77
N LEU A 40 -9.71 3.86 1.65
CA LEU A 40 -10.07 2.83 0.67
C LEU A 40 -9.22 3.00 -0.59
N GLU A 41 -8.73 1.89 -1.13
CA GLU A 41 -8.08 1.80 -2.43
C GLU A 41 -8.77 0.73 -3.28
N ILE A 42 -9.10 1.08 -4.52
CA ILE A 42 -9.67 0.13 -5.50
C ILE A 42 -8.60 -0.17 -6.57
N GLY A 43 -8.11 -1.40 -6.56
CA GLY A 43 -7.02 -1.86 -7.42
C GLY A 43 -5.68 -1.82 -6.69
N THR A 44 -5.33 -2.91 -6.01
CA THR A 44 -4.06 -3.03 -5.30
C THR A 44 -2.88 -3.26 -6.24
N LEU A 45 -3.06 -4.06 -7.30
CA LEU A 45 -1.97 -4.64 -8.08
C LEU A 45 -0.91 -5.26 -7.13
N ALA A 46 0.36 -4.84 -7.23
CA ALA A 46 1.45 -5.27 -6.35
C ALA A 46 1.59 -4.40 -5.08
N GLY A 47 0.67 -3.46 -4.81
CA GLY A 47 0.62 -2.70 -3.56
C GLY A 47 1.52 -1.46 -3.49
N TYR A 48 2.03 -0.96 -4.62
CA TYR A 48 2.94 0.18 -4.62
C TYR A 48 2.29 1.47 -4.11
N SER A 49 1.08 1.81 -4.56
CA SER A 49 0.31 2.95 -4.05
C SER A 49 -0.05 2.77 -2.58
N THR A 50 -0.45 1.56 -2.19
CA THR A 50 -0.73 1.20 -0.79
C THR A 50 0.45 1.51 0.13
N LEU A 51 1.68 1.17 -0.26
CA LEU A 51 2.90 1.50 0.51
C LEU A 51 3.06 3.01 0.72
N TRP A 52 2.78 3.80 -0.31
CA TRP A 52 2.88 5.26 -0.23
C TRP A 52 1.76 5.88 0.60
N LEU A 53 0.53 5.37 0.49
CA LEU A 53 -0.59 5.74 1.37
C LEU A 53 -0.26 5.42 2.83
N ALA A 54 0.24 4.21 3.10
CA ALA A 54 0.68 3.76 4.40
C ALA A 54 1.79 4.66 4.98
N LYS A 55 2.74 5.08 4.15
CA LYS A 55 3.82 6.00 4.55
C LYS A 55 3.31 7.43 4.80
N GLY A 56 2.32 7.88 4.03
CA GLY A 56 1.73 9.22 4.15
C GLY A 56 0.77 9.37 5.32
N ALA A 57 0.08 8.29 5.71
CA ALA A 57 -0.85 8.20 6.82
C ALA A 57 -0.47 7.01 7.74
N PRO A 58 0.46 7.22 8.70
CA PRO A 58 0.94 6.15 9.57
C PRO A 58 -0.15 5.60 10.50
N ASP A 59 -1.12 6.43 10.88
CA ASP A 59 -2.21 6.06 11.80
C ASP A 59 -3.47 5.57 11.09
N ALA A 60 -3.47 5.49 9.76
CA ALA A 60 -4.64 5.06 9.00
C ALA A 60 -4.73 3.53 8.90
N GLU A 61 -5.95 3.03 9.01
CA GLU A 61 -6.34 1.75 8.42
C GLU A 61 -6.57 1.92 6.93
N ILE A 62 -5.99 1.02 6.14
CA ILE A 62 -6.08 1.04 4.68
C ILE A 62 -6.75 -0.25 4.24
N PHE A 63 -7.87 -0.12 3.55
CA PHE A 63 -8.58 -1.21 2.91
C PHE A 63 -8.28 -1.14 1.42
N THR A 64 -7.68 -2.18 0.86
CA THR A 64 -7.31 -2.23 -0.55
C THR A 64 -7.94 -3.45 -1.21
N ILE A 65 -8.58 -3.25 -2.36
CA ILE A 65 -9.34 -4.29 -3.06
C ILE A 65 -8.63 -4.68 -4.35
N GLU A 66 -8.48 -5.98 -4.58
CA GLU A 66 -7.92 -6.52 -5.82
C GLU A 66 -8.66 -7.79 -6.23
N CYS A 67 -9.01 -7.90 -7.53
CA CYS A 67 -9.77 -9.04 -8.04
C CYS A 67 -8.85 -10.18 -8.53
N ASN A 68 -7.61 -9.88 -8.89
CA ASN A 68 -6.67 -10.87 -9.39
C ASN A 68 -5.88 -11.53 -8.25
N ALA A 69 -6.04 -12.85 -8.10
CA ALA A 69 -5.39 -13.65 -7.05
C ALA A 69 -3.85 -13.69 -7.15
N GLN A 70 -3.27 -13.52 -8.34
CA GLN A 70 -1.82 -13.45 -8.50
C GLN A 70 -1.28 -12.12 -7.96
N HIS A 71 -2.00 -11.02 -8.20
CA HIS A 71 -1.66 -9.71 -7.66
C HIS A 71 -1.79 -9.69 -6.14
N THR A 72 -2.89 -10.23 -5.59
CA THR A 72 -3.08 -10.30 -4.13
C THR A 72 -1.97 -11.10 -3.44
N ALA A 73 -1.53 -12.21 -4.05
CA ALA A 73 -0.41 -13.01 -3.53
C ALA A 73 0.90 -12.22 -3.48
N VAL A 74 1.17 -11.39 -4.49
CA VAL A 74 2.35 -10.51 -4.52
C VAL A 74 2.22 -9.37 -3.49
N ALA A 75 1.07 -8.69 -3.46
CA ALA A 75 0.82 -7.58 -2.54
C ALA A 75 0.91 -8.04 -1.08
N ARG A 76 0.37 -9.22 -0.74
CA ARG A 76 0.44 -9.79 0.61
C ARG A 76 1.88 -9.96 1.09
N LYS A 77 2.76 -10.51 0.25
CA LYS A 77 4.20 -10.65 0.56
C LYS A 77 4.88 -9.30 0.74
N ILE A 78 4.49 -8.29 -0.05
CA ILE A 78 5.02 -6.94 0.08
C ILE A 78 4.57 -6.29 1.39
N PHE A 79 3.30 -6.43 1.78
CA PHE A 79 2.78 -5.88 3.03
C PHE A 79 3.37 -6.57 4.26
N GLN A 80 3.59 -7.88 4.17
CA GLN A 80 4.36 -8.66 5.16
C GLN A 80 5.77 -8.12 5.33
N HIS A 81 6.50 -7.97 4.22
CA HIS A 81 7.88 -7.50 4.25
C HIS A 81 8.01 -6.03 4.72
N ALA A 82 6.94 -5.25 4.61
CA ALA A 82 6.87 -3.86 5.06
C ALA A 82 6.25 -3.69 6.45
N ASP A 83 5.95 -4.79 7.18
CA ASP A 83 5.32 -4.80 8.50
C ASP A 83 3.97 -4.04 8.55
N LEU A 84 3.18 -4.14 7.47
CA LEU A 84 1.92 -3.41 7.33
C LEU A 84 0.66 -4.24 7.60
N GLU A 85 0.78 -5.54 7.84
CA GLU A 85 -0.36 -6.46 7.99
C GLU A 85 -1.35 -6.08 9.10
N ARG A 86 -0.89 -5.31 10.10
CA ARG A 86 -1.75 -4.88 11.22
C ARG A 86 -2.76 -3.79 10.85
N ARG A 87 -2.56 -3.10 9.72
CA ARG A 87 -3.38 -1.94 9.33
C ARG A 87 -3.70 -1.84 7.83
N VAL A 88 -3.12 -2.72 7.01
CA VAL A 88 -3.46 -2.84 5.59
C VAL A 88 -4.29 -4.11 5.40
N HIS A 89 -5.55 -3.93 5.09
CA HIS A 89 -6.53 -4.98 4.84
C HIS A 89 -6.66 -5.21 3.33
N LEU A 90 -5.97 -6.23 2.84
CA LEU A 90 -6.08 -6.69 1.45
C LEU A 90 -7.31 -7.57 1.27
N LEU A 91 -8.30 -7.07 0.54
CA LEU A 91 -9.58 -7.74 0.26
C LEU A 91 -9.55 -8.28 -1.18
N GLU A 92 -9.54 -9.60 -1.30
CA GLU A 92 -9.58 -10.26 -2.60
C GLU A 92 -11.02 -10.43 -3.09
N GLY A 93 -11.33 -9.94 -4.29
CA GLY A 93 -12.62 -10.13 -4.95
C GLY A 93 -13.08 -8.95 -5.80
N ASN A 94 -14.33 -9.03 -6.26
CA ASN A 94 -14.95 -7.94 -7.02
C ASN A 94 -15.20 -6.73 -6.11
N ALA A 95 -14.80 -5.55 -6.57
CA ALA A 95 -14.94 -4.32 -5.81
C ALA A 95 -16.41 -3.98 -5.48
N LEU A 96 -17.34 -4.16 -6.42
CA LEU A 96 -18.75 -3.84 -6.20
C LEU A 96 -19.39 -4.73 -5.12
N ASP A 97 -19.05 -6.02 -5.12
CA ASP A 97 -19.55 -6.96 -4.11
C ASP A 97 -19.01 -6.61 -2.72
N ILE A 98 -17.72 -6.29 -2.64
CA ILE A 98 -17.08 -5.91 -1.37
C ILE A 98 -17.64 -4.57 -0.86
N LEU A 99 -17.80 -3.57 -1.73
CA LEU A 99 -18.39 -2.28 -1.38
C LEU A 99 -19.85 -2.44 -0.90
N SER A 100 -20.61 -3.32 -1.54
CA SER A 100 -21.98 -3.63 -1.11
C SER A 100 -22.01 -4.20 0.31
N ARG A 101 -21.04 -5.04 0.69
CA ARG A 101 -20.92 -5.56 2.06
C ARG A 101 -20.62 -4.46 3.08
N PHE A 102 -19.74 -3.50 2.77
CA PHE A 102 -19.47 -2.35 3.65
C PHE A 102 -20.76 -1.53 3.90
N ILE A 103 -21.54 -1.28 2.84
CA ILE A 103 -22.81 -0.54 2.94
C ILE A 103 -23.84 -1.32 3.77
N GLN A 104 -24.02 -2.62 3.49
CA GLN A 104 -24.97 -3.48 4.20
C GLN A 104 -24.66 -3.57 5.70
N ARG A 105 -23.37 -3.64 6.06
CA ARG A 105 -22.89 -3.66 7.44
C ARG A 105 -22.96 -2.31 8.14
N LYS A 106 -23.25 -1.22 7.41
CA LYS A 106 -23.20 0.16 7.91
C LYS A 106 -21.84 0.50 8.52
N ASP A 107 -20.77 0.02 7.89
CA ASP A 107 -19.41 0.36 8.32
C ASP A 107 -19.16 1.87 8.17
N ALA A 108 -18.30 2.44 9.03
CA ALA A 108 -18.01 3.88 9.00
C ALA A 108 -17.45 4.32 7.63
N PRO A 109 -17.72 5.57 7.21
CA PRO A 109 -17.25 6.08 5.93
C PRO A 109 -15.71 6.14 5.86
N PHE A 110 -15.20 6.13 4.63
CA PHE A 110 -13.78 6.34 4.36
C PHE A 110 -13.49 7.84 4.26
N ASP A 111 -12.37 8.27 4.83
CA ASP A 111 -11.91 9.65 4.80
C ASP A 111 -11.23 9.99 3.46
N LEU A 112 -10.72 8.96 2.79
CA LEU A 112 -10.03 9.06 1.51
C LEU A 112 -10.27 7.79 0.68
N ILE A 113 -10.52 7.99 -0.61
CA ILE A 113 -10.67 6.93 -1.61
C ILE A 113 -9.62 7.18 -2.70
N PHE A 114 -8.89 6.13 -3.09
CA PHE A 114 -7.87 6.13 -4.13
C PHE A 114 -8.21 5.14 -5.25
#